data_AF-A0A3L7TBB6-F1
#
_entry.id   AF-A0A3L7TBB6-F1
#
_cell.length_a   1.000
_cell.length_b   1.000
_cell.length_c   1.000
_cell.angle_alpha   90.00
_cell.angle_beta   90.00
_cell.angle_gamma   90.00
#
_symmetry.space_group_name_H-M   'P 1'
#
loop_
_entity.id
_entity.type
_entity.pdbx_description
1 polymer ?
#
loop_
_entity_poly.entity_id
_entity_poly.type
_entity_poly.pdbx_seq_one_letter_code
_entity_poly.pdbx_strand_id
1 'polypeptide(L)'
;MTQRYTPSLLSPTAAKVALAFVLALAPSLSAFAQSARPGIGATPYFTPVPAGTTFRVWAPNATAVRVAGTFNTWNATSHPLVSEGNGYWSLDVNFVYAGAQYKYVITTATSTLWKNDARARAVTSSVGNSVIVNHAAFAWQTPSFAIPSWNKLVVYELHLGTFGQTPKGSVPANFDQARAKLDYLAELGVNAVQIMPFCEFPLGVSWGYNGSHPWAVETAYGSPTDVKEFVDAAHARGIAVFSDLVFNHLGPNDLDLWQYDGWSQNSGGGIFFYQDSRAVTPWGNTRPNYSRNEVRSYIRDNVMYWLEDFRLDGHRMDGTKYIRKVDQFGPDIPEGWSLLQWINDSVDATQGSKISICEDLDNNAWLTKTTGAGGAGFDAQWDAQFYWPVRSNLIAANDADRDMNAIRGAILANYNSDAFERIIYTESHDEVANGQSRMPEAIWPGNASSLYSKK
;
A
#
# COMPACT_ATOMS: atom_id res chain seq x y z
N MET A 1 -54.39 3.22 -72.99
CA MET A 1 -54.39 4.29 -74.01
C MET A 1 -52.95 4.66 -74.30
N THR A 2 -52.59 4.68 -75.59
CA THR A 2 -51.42 5.34 -76.23
C THR A 2 -50.02 4.92 -75.76
N GLN A 3 -49.34 4.03 -76.52
CA GLN A 3 -48.36 4.31 -77.62
C GLN A 3 -46.97 4.70 -77.07
N ARG A 4 -45.80 4.36 -77.62
CA ARG A 4 -45.24 3.37 -78.57
C ARG A 4 -43.76 3.81 -78.74
N TYR A 5 -42.83 2.87 -78.96
CA TYR A 5 -41.57 2.99 -79.74
C TYR A 5 -40.26 3.58 -79.15
N THR A 6 -39.35 2.65 -78.80
CA THR A 6 -37.98 2.38 -79.35
C THR A 6 -36.82 3.41 -79.33
N PRO A 7 -35.55 2.92 -79.37
CA PRO A 7 -34.38 3.50 -78.69
C PRO A 7 -33.32 4.11 -79.64
N SER A 8 -32.32 4.81 -79.06
CA SER A 8 -30.89 4.99 -79.45
C SER A 8 -30.36 6.29 -78.78
N LEU A 9 -29.09 6.58 -78.45
CA LEU A 9 -27.75 6.03 -78.71
C LEU A 9 -26.71 6.87 -77.87
N LEU A 10 -25.51 6.30 -77.60
CA LEU A 10 -24.23 6.93 -77.15
C LEU A 10 -24.09 7.28 -75.64
N SER A 11 -22.96 7.13 -74.91
CA SER A 11 -21.66 6.43 -74.97
C SER A 11 -20.99 6.60 -73.55
N PRO A 12 -19.81 6.02 -73.21
CA PRO A 12 -19.46 5.58 -71.84
C PRO A 12 -18.62 6.55 -70.99
N THR A 13 -18.81 6.53 -69.67
CA THR A 13 -17.89 7.01 -68.59
C THR A 13 -18.59 6.74 -67.24
N ALA A 14 -18.00 6.42 -66.10
CA ALA A 14 -16.62 6.24 -65.69
C ALA A 14 -16.56 5.37 -64.41
N ALA A 15 -15.42 4.69 -64.25
CA ALA A 15 -14.68 4.42 -63.02
C ALA A 15 -15.39 3.84 -61.77
N LYS A 16 -15.05 2.56 -61.52
CA LYS A 16 -14.73 2.06 -60.18
C LYS A 16 -13.73 3.00 -59.50
N VAL A 17 -14.00 3.41 -58.26
CA VAL A 17 -12.95 3.86 -57.33
C VAL A 17 -13.19 3.18 -55.99
N ALA A 18 -12.43 2.11 -55.77
CA ALA A 18 -12.05 1.72 -54.42
C ALA A 18 -11.09 2.80 -53.91
N LEU A 19 -11.43 3.45 -52.80
CA LEU A 19 -10.47 4.28 -52.07
C LEU A 19 -10.15 3.60 -50.75
N ALA A 20 -9.19 2.69 -50.81
CA ALA A 20 -8.43 2.27 -49.65
C ALA A 20 -7.59 3.47 -49.21
N PHE A 21 -7.99 4.14 -48.14
CA PHE A 21 -7.09 5.03 -47.40
C PHE A 21 -6.19 4.14 -46.52
N VAL A 22 -5.14 3.58 -47.12
CA VAL A 22 -3.94 3.23 -46.35
C VAL A 22 -3.17 4.53 -46.19
N LEU A 23 -3.47 5.27 -45.11
CA LEU A 23 -2.56 6.30 -44.64
C LEU A 23 -1.37 5.57 -44.03
N ALA A 24 -0.37 5.27 -44.85
CA ALA A 24 0.96 4.92 -44.39
C ALA A 24 1.55 6.19 -43.75
N LEU A 25 1.17 6.44 -42.49
CA LEU A 25 1.98 7.24 -41.58
C LEU A 25 3.27 6.44 -41.39
N ALA A 26 4.27 6.73 -42.22
CA ALA A 26 5.65 6.52 -41.80
C ALA A 26 5.76 7.15 -40.41
N PRO A 27 6.20 6.44 -39.36
CA PRO A 27 6.50 7.10 -38.11
C PRO A 27 7.61 8.07 -38.46
N SER A 28 7.29 9.37 -38.47
CA SER A 28 8.30 10.37 -38.21
C SER A 28 9.04 9.84 -36.99
N LEU A 29 10.36 9.68 -37.08
CA LEU A 29 11.23 9.44 -35.94
C LEU A 29 11.08 10.63 -35.00
N SER A 30 9.98 10.68 -34.26
CA SER A 30 9.84 11.51 -33.09
C SER A 30 10.89 10.97 -32.15
N ALA A 31 11.99 11.72 -32.01
CA ALA A 31 12.96 11.45 -30.98
C ALA A 31 12.19 11.26 -29.68
N PHE A 32 12.37 10.10 -29.05
CA PHE A 32 11.80 9.87 -27.73
C PHE A 32 12.27 11.03 -26.83
N ALA A 33 11.33 11.66 -26.15
CA ALA A 33 11.59 12.77 -25.23
C ALA A 33 11.21 12.34 -23.82
N GLN A 34 11.89 12.91 -22.83
CA GLN A 34 11.47 12.78 -21.44
C GLN A 34 10.04 13.31 -21.27
N SER A 35 9.27 12.69 -20.38
CA SER A 35 7.91 13.16 -20.10
C SER A 35 7.93 14.49 -19.37
N ALA A 36 7.11 15.45 -19.82
CA ALA A 36 6.86 16.70 -19.10
C ALA A 36 5.78 16.55 -18.01
N ARG A 37 5.15 15.37 -17.90
CA ARG A 37 4.06 15.12 -16.96
C ARG A 37 4.63 14.75 -15.59
N PRO A 38 3.96 15.13 -14.49
CA PRO A 38 4.41 14.76 -13.14
C PRO A 38 4.10 13.29 -12.83
N GLY A 39 4.60 12.80 -11.69
CA GLY A 39 4.30 11.47 -11.18
C GLY A 39 5.38 10.43 -11.51
N ILE A 40 5.47 9.40 -10.66
CA ILE A 40 6.39 8.26 -10.82
C ILE A 40 5.55 7.00 -11.03
N GLY A 41 6.07 6.07 -11.80
CA GLY A 41 5.44 4.84 -12.23
C GLY A 41 4.59 5.01 -13.49
N ALA A 42 3.59 4.16 -13.68
CA ALA A 42 2.62 4.27 -14.76
C ALA A 42 1.40 5.15 -14.39
N THR A 43 1.30 6.34 -15.00
CA THR A 43 0.19 7.28 -14.78
C THR A 43 -0.57 7.55 -16.08
N PRO A 44 -1.84 7.11 -16.19
CA PRO A 44 -2.69 7.45 -17.32
C PRO A 44 -2.91 8.96 -17.44
N TYR A 45 -2.94 9.47 -18.67
CA TYR A 45 -3.29 10.86 -18.98
C TYR A 45 -4.28 10.91 -20.15
N PHE A 46 -5.20 11.88 -20.08
CA PHE A 46 -6.28 12.02 -21.06
C PHE A 46 -6.17 13.29 -21.92
N THR A 47 -5.25 14.20 -21.58
CA THR A 47 -5.07 15.48 -22.29
C THR A 47 -3.60 15.92 -22.38
N PRO A 48 -3.17 16.57 -23.47
CA PRO A 48 -3.87 16.67 -24.76
C PRO A 48 -3.94 15.31 -25.49
N VAL A 49 -4.81 15.21 -26.50
CA VAL A 49 -4.91 14.02 -27.37
C VAL A 49 -3.65 13.94 -28.27
N PRO A 50 -3.08 12.75 -28.49
CA PRO A 50 -3.55 11.44 -28.04
C PRO A 50 -3.37 11.20 -26.54
N ALA A 51 -4.39 10.60 -25.90
CA ALA A 51 -4.32 10.11 -24.54
C ALA A 51 -3.42 8.87 -24.45
N GLY A 52 -2.89 8.57 -23.26
CA GLY A 52 -1.95 7.47 -23.08
C GLY A 52 -1.54 7.27 -21.63
N THR A 53 -0.35 6.71 -21.43
CA THR A 53 0.24 6.52 -20.11
C THR A 53 1.66 7.04 -20.09
N THR A 54 1.98 7.83 -19.06
CA THR A 54 3.35 8.20 -18.74
C THR A 54 3.96 7.09 -17.90
N PHE A 55 5.15 6.65 -18.28
CA PHE A 55 5.98 5.75 -17.50
C PHE A 55 7.17 6.54 -16.97
N ARG A 56 7.46 6.43 -15.68
CA ARG A 56 8.66 7.01 -15.06
C ARG A 56 9.22 6.09 -13.98
N VAL A 57 10.51 5.79 -14.03
CA VAL A 57 11.15 4.86 -13.09
C VAL A 57 12.52 5.36 -12.63
N TRP A 58 12.84 5.13 -11.36
CA TRP A 58 14.16 5.39 -10.81
C TRP A 58 15.07 4.18 -11.00
N ALA A 59 16.13 4.34 -11.79
CA ALA A 59 17.12 3.31 -12.08
C ALA A 59 18.47 3.99 -12.39
N PRO A 60 19.12 4.57 -11.36
CA PRO A 60 20.28 5.46 -11.55
C PRO A 60 21.52 4.77 -12.14
N ASN A 61 21.65 3.45 -11.97
CA ASN A 61 22.79 2.68 -12.51
C ASN A 61 22.49 2.01 -13.86
N ALA A 62 21.29 2.23 -14.42
CA ALA A 62 20.93 1.70 -15.73
C ALA A 62 21.70 2.42 -16.84
N THR A 63 22.05 1.69 -17.90
CA THR A 63 22.60 2.26 -19.14
C THR A 63 21.51 2.55 -20.17
N ALA A 64 20.37 1.85 -20.07
CA ALA A 64 19.15 2.14 -20.82
C ALA A 64 17.93 1.55 -20.10
N VAL A 65 16.78 2.19 -20.26
CA VAL A 65 15.49 1.69 -19.75
C VAL A 65 14.46 1.68 -20.88
N ARG A 66 13.64 0.64 -20.93
CA ARG A 66 12.50 0.50 -21.85
C ARG A 66 11.27 0.04 -21.10
N VAL A 67 10.09 0.22 -21.69
CA VAL A 67 8.85 -0.38 -21.19
C VAL A 67 8.32 -1.41 -22.18
N ALA A 68 8.09 -2.63 -21.69
CA ALA A 68 7.55 -3.74 -22.45
C ALA A 68 6.24 -4.21 -21.81
N GLY A 69 5.25 -4.53 -22.64
CA GLY A 69 3.94 -4.92 -22.14
C GLY A 69 3.01 -5.44 -23.22
N THR A 70 1.77 -5.71 -22.82
CA THR A 70 0.71 -6.19 -23.74
C THR A 70 0.53 -5.30 -24.98
N PHE A 71 0.69 -3.99 -24.84
CA PHE A 71 0.55 -2.99 -25.92
C PHE A 71 1.66 -3.00 -26.97
N ASN A 72 2.77 -3.70 -26.73
CA ASN A 72 3.87 -3.85 -27.69
C ASN A 72 4.34 -5.30 -27.85
N THR A 73 3.46 -6.25 -27.51
CA THR A 73 3.74 -7.70 -27.56
C THR A 73 5.01 -8.07 -26.78
N TRP A 74 5.21 -7.43 -25.63
CA TRP A 74 6.39 -7.63 -24.76
C TRP A 74 7.73 -7.41 -25.48
N ASN A 75 7.78 -6.50 -26.46
CA ASN A 75 9.01 -6.21 -27.20
C ASN A 75 9.99 -5.39 -26.34
N ALA A 76 11.01 -6.08 -25.84
CA ALA A 76 12.10 -5.56 -25.00
C ALA A 76 12.98 -4.47 -25.63
N THR A 77 12.84 -4.22 -26.93
CA THR A 77 13.63 -3.22 -27.66
C THR A 77 12.84 -1.96 -27.99
N SER A 78 11.51 -2.01 -27.86
CA SER A 78 10.60 -0.90 -28.15
C SER A 78 10.45 0.06 -26.96
N HIS A 79 9.88 1.24 -27.20
CA HIS A 79 9.56 2.23 -26.17
C HIS A 79 10.72 2.56 -25.20
N PRO A 80 11.87 3.03 -25.70
CA PRO A 80 12.97 3.47 -24.84
C PRO A 80 12.57 4.72 -24.04
N LEU A 81 12.76 4.64 -22.74
CA LEU A 81 12.63 5.78 -21.83
C LEU A 81 13.88 6.66 -21.97
N VAL A 82 13.69 7.96 -21.77
CA VAL A 82 14.75 8.97 -21.83
C VAL A 82 15.22 9.27 -20.43
N SER A 83 16.54 9.32 -20.23
CA SER A 83 17.12 9.72 -18.94
C SER A 83 16.81 11.19 -18.64
N GLU A 84 16.35 11.46 -17.43
CA GLU A 84 16.10 12.82 -16.92
C GLU A 84 17.35 13.43 -16.27
N GLY A 85 18.50 12.74 -16.30
CA GLY A 85 19.79 13.21 -15.76
C GLY A 85 19.96 13.10 -14.24
N ASN A 86 18.91 12.74 -13.51
CA ASN A 86 18.86 12.58 -12.05
C ASN A 86 18.63 11.12 -11.61
N GLY A 87 18.88 10.16 -12.50
CA GLY A 87 18.64 8.73 -12.28
C GLY A 87 17.22 8.26 -12.58
N TYR A 88 16.29 9.18 -12.87
CA TYR A 88 14.99 8.83 -13.42
C TYR A 88 15.03 8.68 -14.94
N TRP A 89 14.14 7.84 -15.44
CA TRP A 89 13.90 7.60 -16.85
C TRP A 89 12.41 7.77 -17.11
N SER A 90 12.01 8.42 -18.20
CA SER A 90 10.58 8.58 -18.51
C SER A 90 10.24 8.54 -20.00
N LEU A 91 8.98 8.22 -20.28
CA LEU A 91 8.39 8.22 -21.62
C LEU A 91 6.87 8.36 -21.55
N ASP A 92 6.29 9.15 -22.44
CA ASP A 92 4.85 9.13 -22.72
C ASP A 92 4.56 8.15 -23.86
N VAL A 93 3.64 7.20 -23.62
CA VAL A 93 3.20 6.24 -24.64
C VAL A 93 1.72 6.43 -24.94
N ASN A 94 1.43 6.80 -26.18
CA ASN A 94 0.07 7.04 -26.66
C ASN A 94 -0.74 5.74 -26.75
N PHE A 95 -2.04 5.84 -26.54
CA PHE A 95 -3.01 4.73 -26.69
C PHE A 95 -2.76 3.53 -25.77
N VAL A 96 -2.06 3.74 -24.65
CA VAL A 96 -1.88 2.75 -23.59
C VAL A 96 -2.70 3.18 -22.37
N TYR A 97 -3.56 2.30 -21.88
CA TYR A 97 -4.59 2.60 -20.89
C TYR A 97 -4.57 1.62 -19.71
N ALA A 98 -5.40 1.91 -18.71
CA ALA A 98 -5.60 1.04 -17.55
C ALA A 98 -5.96 -0.40 -17.97
N GLY A 99 -5.46 -1.39 -17.21
CA GLY A 99 -5.59 -2.82 -17.50
C GLY A 99 -4.45 -3.39 -18.35
N ALA A 100 -3.67 -2.57 -19.06
CA ALA A 100 -2.49 -3.07 -19.77
C ALA A 100 -1.43 -3.55 -18.77
N GLN A 101 -0.89 -4.75 -19.01
CA GLN A 101 0.23 -5.28 -18.23
C GLN A 101 1.57 -4.82 -18.80
N TYR A 102 2.55 -4.56 -17.94
CA TYR A 102 3.88 -4.08 -18.33
C TYR A 102 4.98 -4.46 -17.32
N LYS A 103 6.22 -4.34 -17.76
CA LYS A 103 7.45 -4.35 -16.96
C LYS A 103 8.45 -3.32 -17.53
N TYR A 104 9.35 -2.85 -16.69
CA TYR A 104 10.54 -2.16 -17.15
C TYR A 104 11.61 -3.17 -17.57
N VAL A 105 12.25 -2.89 -18.69
CA VAL A 105 13.43 -3.62 -19.17
C VAL A 105 14.64 -2.72 -18.92
N ILE A 106 15.40 -3.05 -17.89
CA ILE A 106 16.53 -2.27 -17.40
C ILE A 106 17.81 -2.92 -17.92
N THR A 107 18.50 -2.24 -18.83
CA THR A 107 19.84 -2.64 -19.28
C THR A 107 20.86 -2.07 -18.30
N THR A 108 21.71 -2.93 -17.76
CA THR A 108 22.82 -2.58 -16.87
C THR A 108 24.14 -2.72 -17.62
N ALA A 109 25.28 -2.55 -16.94
CA ALA A 109 26.59 -2.81 -17.55
C ALA A 109 26.83 -4.30 -17.86
N THR A 110 26.14 -5.22 -17.17
CA THR A 110 26.43 -6.67 -17.21
C THR A 110 25.24 -7.53 -17.60
N SER A 111 24.02 -7.00 -17.54
CA SER A 111 22.80 -7.79 -17.71
C SER A 111 21.63 -6.95 -18.22
N THR A 112 20.55 -7.63 -18.60
CA THR A 112 19.23 -7.00 -18.82
C THR A 112 18.26 -7.60 -17.83
N LEU A 113 17.62 -6.74 -17.03
CA LEU A 113 16.69 -7.10 -15.97
C LEU A 113 15.26 -6.75 -16.39
N TRP A 114 14.33 -7.66 -16.10
CA TRP A 114 12.89 -7.40 -16.22
C TRP A 114 12.34 -7.17 -14.84
N LYS A 115 11.85 -5.95 -14.58
CA LYS A 115 11.37 -5.56 -13.26
C LYS A 115 9.96 -5.04 -13.36
N ASN A 116 9.12 -5.42 -12.40
CA ASN A 116 7.88 -4.70 -12.14
C ASN A 116 8.19 -3.25 -11.79
N ASP A 117 7.20 -2.38 -11.97
CA ASP A 117 7.28 -1.02 -11.48
C ASP A 117 7.42 -1.04 -9.96
N ALA A 118 8.44 -0.37 -9.42
CA ALA A 118 8.59 -0.23 -7.97
C ALA A 118 7.31 0.33 -7.32
N ARG A 119 6.59 1.20 -8.05
CA ARG A 119 5.30 1.78 -7.65
C ARG A 119 4.12 1.16 -8.41
N ALA A 120 4.18 -0.13 -8.72
CA ALA A 120 3.07 -0.83 -9.36
C ALA A 120 1.79 -0.72 -8.52
N ARG A 121 0.77 -0.04 -9.06
CA ARG A 121 -0.53 0.17 -8.39
C ARG A 121 -1.43 -1.07 -8.38
N ALA A 122 -1.09 -2.04 -9.21
CA ALA A 122 -1.64 -3.39 -9.24
C ALA A 122 -0.64 -4.33 -9.91
N VAL A 123 -0.69 -5.60 -9.55
CA VAL A 123 0.07 -6.68 -10.20
C VAL A 123 -0.86 -7.84 -10.53
N THR A 124 -0.42 -8.75 -11.40
CA THR A 124 -1.19 -9.99 -11.67
C THR A 124 -0.93 -11.10 -10.64
N SER A 125 0.16 -10.98 -9.88
CA SER A 125 0.56 -11.77 -8.71
C SER A 125 1.91 -11.24 -8.21
N SER A 126 2.38 -11.73 -7.05
CA SER A 126 3.69 -11.40 -6.47
C SER A 126 4.87 -11.54 -7.44
N VAL A 127 4.84 -12.56 -8.32
CA VAL A 127 5.85 -12.82 -9.38
C VAL A 127 5.40 -12.39 -10.79
N GLY A 128 4.22 -11.78 -10.87
CA GLY A 128 3.52 -11.45 -12.10
C GLY A 128 4.02 -10.18 -12.77
N ASN A 129 3.09 -9.49 -13.44
CA ASN A 129 3.32 -8.26 -14.18
C ASN A 129 2.62 -7.08 -13.52
N SER A 130 3.19 -5.89 -13.66
CA SER A 130 2.57 -4.64 -13.24
C SER A 130 1.38 -4.34 -14.14
N VAL A 131 0.33 -3.75 -13.58
CA VAL A 131 -0.89 -3.40 -14.29
C VAL A 131 -1.14 -1.91 -14.13
N ILE A 132 -1.49 -1.24 -15.23
CA ILE A 132 -1.82 0.19 -15.22
C ILE A 132 -3.18 0.37 -14.55
N VAL A 133 -3.27 1.28 -13.58
CA VAL A 133 -4.51 1.59 -12.84
C VAL A 133 -4.90 3.05 -13.06
N ASN A 134 -6.19 3.27 -13.32
CA ASN A 134 -6.80 4.60 -13.35
C ASN A 134 -7.67 4.81 -12.10
N HIS A 135 -7.09 5.41 -11.06
CA HIS A 135 -7.82 5.67 -9.80
C HIS A 135 -9.00 6.63 -9.96
N ALA A 136 -8.93 7.54 -10.94
CA ALA A 136 -9.97 8.53 -11.21
C ALA A 136 -11.24 7.94 -11.85
N ALA A 137 -11.21 6.66 -12.26
CA ALA A 137 -12.38 5.99 -12.81
C ALA A 137 -13.44 5.64 -11.75
N PHE A 138 -13.07 5.58 -10.47
CA PHE A 138 -13.99 5.24 -9.40
C PHE A 138 -14.80 6.45 -8.93
N ALA A 139 -16.12 6.31 -8.90
CA ALA A 139 -17.05 7.37 -8.47
C ALA A 139 -17.51 7.14 -7.03
N TRP A 140 -16.87 7.82 -6.08
CA TRP A 140 -17.21 7.79 -4.65
C TRP A 140 -18.64 8.30 -4.38
N GLN A 141 -19.37 7.61 -3.51
CA GLN A 141 -20.74 7.97 -3.10
C GLN A 141 -20.80 8.65 -1.72
N THR A 142 -19.70 8.62 -0.96
CA THR A 142 -19.61 9.20 0.40
C THR A 142 -18.67 10.41 0.52
N PRO A 143 -18.75 11.44 -0.35
CA PRO A 143 -17.79 12.55 -0.36
C PRO A 143 -17.78 13.40 0.90
N SER A 144 -18.83 13.33 1.73
CA SER A 144 -19.00 14.08 2.97
C SER A 144 -18.66 13.27 4.23
N PHE A 145 -18.14 12.05 4.10
CA PHE A 145 -17.74 11.27 5.26
C PHE A 145 -16.67 12.00 6.06
N ALA A 146 -16.80 11.94 7.39
CA ALA A 146 -15.85 12.47 8.33
C ALA A 146 -15.64 11.44 9.43
N ILE A 147 -14.38 11.30 9.85
CA ILE A 147 -13.97 10.36 10.89
C ILE A 147 -14.65 10.77 12.21
N PRO A 148 -15.15 9.80 13.01
CA PRO A 148 -15.62 10.09 14.35
C PRO A 148 -14.55 10.83 15.18
N SER A 149 -14.98 11.63 16.16
CA SER A 149 -14.03 12.30 17.05
C SER A 149 -13.14 11.26 17.75
N TRP A 150 -11.85 11.55 17.90
CA TRP A 150 -10.86 10.56 18.32
C TRP A 150 -11.20 9.89 19.65
N ASN A 151 -11.77 10.67 20.59
CA ASN A 151 -12.25 10.19 21.88
C ASN A 151 -13.47 9.26 21.85
N LYS A 152 -14.00 8.96 20.65
CA LYS A 152 -15.11 8.04 20.42
C LYS A 152 -14.73 6.89 19.49
N LEU A 153 -13.47 6.82 19.04
CA LEU A 153 -13.05 5.76 18.14
C LEU A 153 -13.01 4.41 18.87
N VAL A 154 -13.69 3.44 18.27
CA VAL A 154 -13.67 2.03 18.66
C VAL A 154 -13.18 1.27 17.44
N VAL A 155 -11.89 0.93 17.48
CA VAL A 155 -11.18 0.30 16.37
C VAL A 155 -11.31 -1.21 16.45
N TYR A 156 -11.72 -1.82 15.35
CA TYR A 156 -11.69 -3.27 15.17
C TYR A 156 -10.55 -3.63 14.21
N GLU A 157 -9.48 -4.23 14.75
CA GLU A 157 -8.41 -4.82 13.93
C GLU A 157 -8.93 -6.08 13.24
N LEU A 158 -8.72 -6.20 11.93
CA LEU A 158 -9.11 -7.39 11.18
C LEU A 158 -8.04 -7.84 10.20
N HIS A 159 -7.86 -9.17 10.16
CA HIS A 159 -7.18 -9.85 9.08
C HIS A 159 -8.19 -10.16 7.98
N LEU A 160 -8.02 -9.55 6.80
CA LEU A 160 -9.01 -9.64 5.73
C LEU A 160 -9.28 -11.09 5.31
N GLY A 161 -8.21 -11.87 5.12
CA GLY A 161 -8.28 -13.25 4.65
C GLY A 161 -8.99 -14.22 5.59
N THR A 162 -9.23 -13.90 6.86
CA THR A 162 -9.92 -14.78 7.82
C THR A 162 -11.23 -14.18 8.32
N PHE A 163 -11.32 -12.85 8.42
CA PHE A 163 -12.53 -12.16 8.87
C PHE A 163 -13.72 -12.45 7.94
N GLY A 164 -13.52 -12.43 6.63
CA GLY A 164 -14.60 -12.70 5.66
C GLY A 164 -14.89 -14.18 5.40
N GLN A 165 -14.11 -15.11 5.96
CA GLN A 165 -14.22 -16.53 5.61
C GLN A 165 -15.56 -17.13 6.04
N THR A 166 -16.07 -18.03 5.20
CA THR A 166 -17.17 -18.94 5.56
C THR A 166 -16.59 -20.23 6.13
N PRO A 167 -17.32 -21.01 6.95
CA PRO A 167 -16.81 -22.19 7.66
C PRO A 167 -16.22 -23.33 6.80
N LYS A 168 -16.22 -23.21 5.47
CA LYS A 168 -15.65 -24.17 4.51
C LYS A 168 -14.70 -23.51 3.49
N GLY A 169 -14.31 -22.26 3.70
CA GLY A 169 -13.45 -21.52 2.77
C GLY A 169 -12.05 -22.12 2.71
N SER A 170 -11.68 -22.65 1.55
CA SER A 170 -10.33 -23.17 1.26
C SER A 170 -9.37 -22.09 0.74
N VAL A 171 -9.84 -20.85 0.61
CA VAL A 171 -9.11 -19.69 0.13
C VAL A 171 -9.22 -18.56 1.15
N PRO A 172 -8.27 -17.62 1.21
CA PRO A 172 -8.46 -16.40 1.97
C PRO A 172 -9.76 -15.70 1.54
N ALA A 173 -10.39 -15.02 2.49
CA ALA A 173 -11.46 -14.10 2.17
C ALA A 173 -10.94 -12.82 1.51
N ASN A 174 -11.87 -12.04 0.94
CA ASN A 174 -11.58 -10.86 0.14
C ASN A 174 -12.36 -9.62 0.61
N PHE A 175 -12.13 -8.48 -0.04
CA PHE A 175 -12.81 -7.22 0.30
C PHE A 175 -14.33 -7.30 0.17
N ASP A 176 -14.87 -8.02 -0.81
CA ASP A 176 -16.32 -8.23 -0.95
C ASP A 176 -16.94 -8.93 0.26
N GLN A 177 -16.29 -10.00 0.72
CA GLN A 177 -16.76 -10.77 1.87
C GLN A 177 -16.62 -10.01 3.18
N ALA A 178 -15.58 -9.20 3.33
CA ALA A 178 -15.44 -8.31 4.48
C ALA A 178 -16.47 -7.17 4.44
N ARG A 179 -16.72 -6.58 3.26
CA ARG A 179 -17.75 -5.56 3.03
C ARG A 179 -19.14 -6.04 3.47
N ALA A 180 -19.47 -7.30 3.18
CA ALA A 180 -20.74 -7.91 3.59
C ALA A 180 -20.93 -8.03 5.12
N LYS A 181 -19.87 -7.82 5.92
CA LYS A 181 -19.92 -7.87 7.39
C LYS A 181 -19.88 -6.47 8.05
N LEU A 182 -19.89 -5.39 7.27
CA LEU A 182 -19.84 -4.03 7.82
C LEU A 182 -21.06 -3.69 8.67
N ASP A 183 -22.26 -4.19 8.32
CA ASP A 183 -23.46 -4.01 9.14
C ASP A 183 -23.31 -4.64 10.53
N TYR A 184 -22.72 -5.84 10.60
CA TYR A 184 -22.39 -6.49 11.86
C TYR A 184 -21.42 -5.66 12.72
N LEU A 185 -20.40 -5.06 12.11
CA LEU A 185 -19.46 -4.20 12.83
C LEU A 185 -20.15 -2.93 13.36
N ALA A 186 -21.00 -2.30 12.54
CA ALA A 186 -21.79 -1.14 12.98
C ALA A 186 -22.72 -1.50 14.16
N GLU A 187 -23.42 -2.64 14.09
CA GLU A 187 -24.27 -3.15 15.18
C GLU A 187 -23.49 -3.46 16.46
N LEU A 188 -22.24 -3.92 16.34
CA LEU A 188 -21.33 -4.16 17.47
C LEU A 188 -20.90 -2.85 18.16
N GLY A 189 -21.07 -1.69 17.51
CA GLY A 189 -20.63 -0.38 18.00
C GLY A 189 -19.23 0.01 17.53
N VAL A 190 -18.67 -0.71 16.56
CA VAL A 190 -17.39 -0.37 15.92
C VAL A 190 -17.63 0.78 14.95
N ASN A 191 -16.76 1.79 14.98
CA ASN A 191 -16.80 2.93 14.07
C ASN A 191 -15.46 3.19 13.36
N ALA A 192 -14.52 2.27 13.51
CA ALA A 192 -13.25 2.25 12.81
C ALA A 192 -12.80 0.81 12.59
N VAL A 193 -12.27 0.50 11.42
CA VAL A 193 -11.61 -0.79 11.14
C VAL A 193 -10.15 -0.55 10.82
N GLN A 194 -9.25 -1.30 11.43
CA GLN A 194 -7.84 -1.35 11.05
C GLN A 194 -7.62 -2.66 10.28
N ILE A 195 -7.38 -2.55 8.99
CA ILE A 195 -7.10 -3.70 8.15
C ILE A 195 -5.61 -4.00 8.28
N MET A 196 -5.28 -5.20 8.74
CA MET A 196 -3.91 -5.73 8.68
C MET A 196 -3.34 -5.64 7.25
N PRO A 197 -2.00 -5.72 7.06
CA PRO A 197 -1.42 -5.44 5.75
C PRO A 197 -2.07 -6.25 4.62
N PHE A 198 -2.56 -5.53 3.62
CA PHE A 198 -3.31 -6.09 2.49
C PHE A 198 -2.61 -5.83 1.15
N CYS A 199 -1.37 -5.36 1.20
CA CYS A 199 -0.53 -5.20 0.02
C CYS A 199 0.00 -6.55 -0.46
N GLU A 200 0.31 -6.68 -1.75
CA GLU A 200 0.69 -7.96 -2.37
C GLU A 200 1.86 -8.65 -1.65
N PHE A 201 1.70 -9.95 -1.41
CA PHE A 201 2.68 -10.83 -0.79
C PHE A 201 2.68 -12.22 -1.45
N PRO A 202 3.68 -13.07 -1.17
CA PRO A 202 3.77 -14.39 -1.78
C PRO A 202 2.66 -15.36 -1.35
N LEU A 203 2.27 -16.27 -2.25
CA LEU A 203 1.42 -17.46 -1.98
C LEU A 203 -0.04 -17.19 -1.59
N GLY A 204 -0.49 -15.93 -1.53
CA GLY A 204 -1.90 -15.57 -1.29
C GLY A 204 -2.44 -15.89 0.11
N VAL A 205 -1.64 -16.49 1.02
CA VAL A 205 -1.99 -16.67 2.43
C VAL A 205 -0.84 -16.19 3.31
N SER A 206 -1.04 -15.07 3.97
CA SER A 206 -0.12 -14.45 4.91
C SER A 206 -0.87 -13.47 5.80
N TRP A 207 -0.29 -13.08 6.94
CA TRP A 207 -0.72 -11.90 7.70
C TRP A 207 -0.42 -10.58 6.98
N GLY A 208 0.41 -10.63 5.93
CA GLY A 208 0.71 -9.52 5.03
C GLY A 208 1.98 -8.73 5.36
N TYR A 209 2.62 -8.97 6.51
CA TYR A 209 3.84 -8.25 6.90
C TYR A 209 5.07 -8.55 6.03
N ASN A 210 5.02 -9.61 5.21
CA ASN A 210 6.06 -9.99 4.26
C ASN A 210 5.83 -9.42 2.85
N GLY A 211 5.39 -8.16 2.76
CA GLY A 211 4.95 -7.52 1.52
C GLY A 211 6.01 -7.50 0.41
N SER A 212 5.61 -7.94 -0.79
CA SER A 212 6.43 -7.95 -2.01
C SER A 212 6.26 -6.66 -2.82
N HIS A 213 5.01 -6.16 -2.95
CA HIS A 213 4.69 -4.92 -3.67
C HIS A 213 3.82 -4.00 -2.79
N PRO A 214 4.42 -3.11 -1.97
CA PRO A 214 3.70 -2.24 -1.03
C PRO A 214 2.66 -1.29 -1.64
N TRP A 215 2.66 -1.12 -2.96
CA TRP A 215 1.76 -0.23 -3.72
C TRP A 215 0.57 -0.95 -4.36
N ALA A 216 0.60 -2.27 -4.38
CA ALA A 216 -0.43 -3.09 -5.00
C ALA A 216 -1.24 -3.81 -3.92
N VAL A 217 -2.55 -3.88 -4.11
CA VAL A 217 -3.44 -4.73 -3.31
C VAL A 217 -3.11 -6.19 -3.59
N GLU A 218 -3.12 -7.03 -2.56
CA GLU A 218 -2.98 -8.48 -2.68
C GLU A 218 -4.06 -9.04 -3.62
N THR A 219 -3.61 -9.70 -4.69
CA THR A 219 -4.49 -10.23 -5.73
C THR A 219 -5.49 -11.25 -5.22
N ALA A 220 -5.17 -12.02 -4.17
CA ALA A 220 -6.13 -12.92 -3.52
C ALA A 220 -7.24 -12.17 -2.75
N TYR A 221 -6.98 -10.92 -2.33
CA TYR A 221 -7.90 -10.08 -1.59
C TYR A 221 -8.80 -9.22 -2.49
N GLY A 222 -8.40 -8.99 -3.74
CA GLY A 222 -9.20 -8.31 -4.75
C GLY A 222 -8.39 -7.31 -5.58
N SER A 223 -9.11 -6.38 -6.19
CA SER A 223 -8.58 -5.30 -7.01
C SER A 223 -8.55 -3.96 -6.26
N PRO A 224 -7.83 -2.96 -6.78
CA PRO A 224 -7.91 -1.59 -6.26
C PRO A 224 -9.34 -1.04 -6.21
N THR A 225 -10.23 -1.46 -7.12
CA THR A 225 -11.64 -1.06 -7.09
C THR A 225 -12.35 -1.64 -5.87
N ASP A 226 -12.10 -2.91 -5.53
CA ASP A 226 -12.76 -3.59 -4.41
C ASP A 226 -12.41 -2.94 -3.06
N VAL A 227 -11.17 -2.44 -2.92
CA VAL A 227 -10.77 -1.63 -1.74
C VAL A 227 -11.59 -0.36 -1.67
N LYS A 228 -11.72 0.38 -2.78
CA LYS A 228 -12.50 1.63 -2.81
C LYS A 228 -13.98 1.37 -2.50
N GLU A 229 -14.55 0.29 -3.03
CA GLU A 229 -15.91 -0.12 -2.72
C GLU A 229 -16.10 -0.50 -1.25
N PHE A 230 -15.12 -1.16 -0.63
CA PHE A 230 -15.12 -1.44 0.81
C PHE A 230 -15.11 -0.15 1.63
N VAL A 231 -14.22 0.79 1.29
CA VAL A 231 -14.09 2.08 1.98
C VAL A 231 -15.37 2.90 1.85
N ASP A 232 -15.91 3.04 0.63
CA ASP A 232 -17.16 3.79 0.37
C ASP A 232 -18.34 3.16 1.15
N ALA A 233 -18.42 1.83 1.22
CA ALA A 233 -19.43 1.11 1.99
C ALA A 233 -19.27 1.24 3.52
N ALA A 234 -18.04 1.32 4.02
CA ALA A 234 -17.74 1.57 5.42
C ALA A 234 -18.10 3.01 5.81
N HIS A 235 -17.71 3.97 4.99
CA HIS A 235 -18.06 5.39 5.14
C HIS A 235 -19.58 5.61 5.18
N ALA A 236 -20.34 4.89 4.35
CA ALA A 236 -21.81 4.96 4.34
C ALA A 236 -22.44 4.51 5.67
N ARG A 237 -21.69 3.77 6.49
CA ARG A 237 -22.08 3.26 7.81
C ARG A 237 -21.46 4.04 8.97
N GLY A 238 -20.74 5.13 8.68
CA GLY A 238 -20.05 5.89 9.72
C GLY A 238 -18.77 5.22 10.22
N ILE A 239 -18.20 4.27 9.47
CA ILE A 239 -17.02 3.49 9.84
C ILE A 239 -15.79 4.04 9.10
N ALA A 240 -14.79 4.48 9.85
CA ALA A 240 -13.48 4.86 9.31
C ALA A 240 -12.64 3.63 8.94
N VAL A 241 -11.76 3.75 7.95
CA VAL A 241 -10.88 2.65 7.48
C VAL A 241 -9.41 3.02 7.57
N PHE A 242 -8.65 2.26 8.36
CA PHE A 242 -7.21 2.40 8.54
C PHE A 242 -6.46 1.27 7.85
N SER A 243 -5.33 1.60 7.23
CA SER A 243 -4.37 0.60 6.72
C SER A 243 -3.26 0.34 7.73
N ASP A 244 -2.85 -0.90 7.89
CA ASP A 244 -1.58 -1.23 8.52
C ASP A 244 -0.46 -1.29 7.46
N LEU A 245 0.60 -0.49 7.65
CA LEU A 245 1.67 -0.27 6.68
C LEU A 245 3.02 -0.70 7.25
N VAL A 246 3.82 -1.37 6.39
CA VAL A 246 5.09 -1.99 6.77
C VAL A 246 6.23 -1.36 5.98
N PHE A 247 7.09 -0.62 6.67
CA PHE A 247 8.28 0.01 6.06
C PHE A 247 9.57 -0.29 6.81
N ASN A 248 9.50 -1.04 7.91
CA ASN A 248 10.66 -1.43 8.69
C ASN A 248 11.47 -2.57 8.02
N HIS A 249 10.83 -3.36 7.16
CA HIS A 249 11.42 -4.35 6.24
C HIS A 249 10.47 -4.59 5.06
N LEU A 250 10.93 -5.33 4.03
CA LEU A 250 10.11 -5.82 2.91
C LEU A 250 10.47 -7.27 2.57
N GLY A 251 9.57 -7.98 1.87
CA GLY A 251 9.79 -9.37 1.45
C GLY A 251 9.97 -10.33 2.65
N PRO A 252 10.95 -11.26 2.63
CA PRO A 252 12.09 -11.32 1.72
C PRO A 252 11.81 -12.03 0.38
N ASN A 253 10.69 -12.74 0.27
CA ASN A 253 10.33 -13.51 -0.91
C ASN A 253 9.58 -12.64 -1.95
N ASP A 254 9.72 -12.99 -3.23
CA ASP A 254 9.16 -12.28 -4.39
C ASP A 254 9.44 -10.76 -4.40
N LEU A 255 10.59 -10.36 -3.84
CA LEU A 255 10.96 -8.95 -3.66
C LEU A 255 11.61 -8.39 -4.92
N ASP A 256 10.79 -7.87 -5.84
CA ASP A 256 11.28 -7.37 -7.13
C ASP A 256 12.21 -6.14 -7.00
N LEU A 257 12.08 -5.38 -5.91
CA LEU A 257 12.97 -4.27 -5.55
C LEU A 257 14.42 -4.73 -5.26
N TRP A 258 14.64 -6.02 -5.00
CA TRP A 258 15.98 -6.54 -4.74
C TRP A 258 16.86 -6.40 -5.99
N GLN A 259 17.96 -5.66 -5.83
CA GLN A 259 18.93 -5.33 -6.88
C GLN A 259 18.25 -4.77 -8.13
N TYR A 260 17.31 -3.85 -7.92
CA TYR A 260 16.36 -3.35 -8.92
C TYR A 260 17.01 -2.94 -10.26
N ASP A 261 18.10 -2.17 -10.20
CA ASP A 261 18.84 -1.70 -11.38
C ASP A 261 20.20 -2.41 -11.57
N GLY A 262 20.39 -3.55 -10.90
CA GLY A 262 21.59 -4.37 -10.96
C GLY A 262 22.76 -3.89 -10.11
N TRP A 263 22.70 -2.68 -9.52
CA TRP A 263 23.72 -2.27 -8.56
C TRP A 263 23.48 -2.91 -7.20
N SER A 264 24.55 -3.39 -6.56
CA SER A 264 24.57 -3.82 -5.17
C SER A 264 25.98 -3.77 -4.59
N GLN A 265 26.09 -3.80 -3.27
CA GLN A 265 27.35 -3.97 -2.54
C GLN A 265 27.18 -5.02 -1.46
N ASN A 266 28.25 -5.73 -1.08
CA ASN A 266 28.22 -6.75 -0.02
C ASN A 266 27.11 -7.80 -0.20
N SER A 267 26.76 -8.13 -1.45
CA SER A 267 25.62 -9.02 -1.79
C SER A 267 24.26 -8.54 -1.26
N GLY A 268 24.12 -7.24 -0.95
CA GLY A 268 22.88 -6.64 -0.45
C GLY A 268 21.85 -6.32 -1.54
N GLY A 269 20.80 -5.61 -1.13
CA GLY A 269 19.59 -5.41 -1.93
C GLY A 269 19.64 -4.32 -3.00
N GLY A 270 20.78 -3.67 -3.20
CA GLY A 270 20.90 -2.55 -4.14
C GLY A 270 20.22 -1.25 -3.70
N ILE A 271 19.82 -0.45 -4.68
CA ILE A 271 19.49 0.99 -4.50
C ILE A 271 18.38 1.30 -3.49
N PHE A 272 17.49 0.34 -3.19
CA PHE A 272 16.39 0.52 -2.23
C PHE A 272 16.73 0.16 -0.78
N PHE A 273 17.81 -0.59 -0.53
CA PHE A 273 18.08 -1.21 0.76
C PHE A 273 19.44 -0.78 1.33
N TYR A 274 19.57 -0.82 2.65
CA TYR A 274 20.88 -0.68 3.28
C TYR A 274 21.82 -1.79 2.78
N GLN A 275 23.13 -1.51 2.73
CA GLN A 275 24.16 -2.46 2.28
C GLN A 275 25.12 -2.84 3.43
N ASP A 276 24.79 -2.45 4.66
CA ASP A 276 25.58 -2.64 5.86
C ASP A 276 24.72 -3.29 6.96
N SER A 277 25.22 -3.34 8.21
CA SER A 277 24.53 -3.97 9.33
C SER A 277 23.14 -3.38 9.61
N ARG A 278 22.84 -2.15 9.17
CA ARG A 278 21.50 -1.56 9.28
C ARG A 278 20.48 -2.26 8.39
N ALA A 279 20.88 -3.09 7.42
CA ALA A 279 19.93 -3.84 6.62
C ALA A 279 19.23 -4.96 7.41
N VAL A 280 19.81 -5.39 8.53
CA VAL A 280 19.35 -6.53 9.34
C VAL A 280 18.22 -6.12 10.28
N THR A 281 17.14 -6.91 10.24
CA THR A 281 15.98 -6.85 11.13
C THR A 281 15.63 -8.27 11.60
N PRO A 282 14.75 -8.46 12.61
CA PRO A 282 14.24 -9.78 12.96
C PRO A 282 13.58 -10.54 11.80
N TRP A 283 13.11 -9.82 10.77
CA TRP A 283 12.38 -10.38 9.62
C TRP A 283 13.23 -10.57 8.36
N GLY A 284 14.52 -10.18 8.40
CA GLY A 284 15.44 -10.39 7.30
C GLY A 284 16.41 -9.23 7.05
N ASN A 285 17.22 -9.38 6.01
CA ASN A 285 18.24 -8.42 5.59
C ASN A 285 17.73 -7.47 4.49
N THR A 286 16.55 -6.89 4.71
CA THR A 286 15.74 -6.18 3.70
C THR A 286 15.20 -4.84 4.21
N ARG A 287 15.86 -4.20 5.19
CA ARG A 287 15.48 -2.85 5.63
C ARG A 287 15.69 -1.82 4.51
N PRO A 288 14.66 -1.01 4.16
CA PRO A 288 14.83 0.09 3.21
C PRO A 288 15.90 1.09 3.65
N ASN A 289 16.60 1.69 2.69
CA ASN A 289 17.67 2.66 2.97
C ASN A 289 17.11 4.07 3.22
N TYR A 290 16.85 4.41 4.48
CA TYR A 290 16.31 5.72 4.84
C TYR A 290 17.29 6.89 4.60
N SER A 291 18.57 6.61 4.33
CA SER A 291 19.57 7.63 3.98
C SER A 291 19.47 8.09 2.52
N ARG A 292 18.62 7.47 1.68
CA ARG A 292 18.40 7.87 0.28
C ARG A 292 17.07 8.58 0.10
N ASN A 293 17.09 9.79 -0.47
CA ASN A 293 15.90 10.61 -0.66
C ASN A 293 14.83 9.96 -1.54
N GLU A 294 15.24 9.18 -2.55
CA GLU A 294 14.31 8.48 -3.44
C GLU A 294 13.59 7.34 -2.73
N VAL A 295 14.26 6.65 -1.81
CA VAL A 295 13.66 5.60 -0.95
C VAL A 295 12.73 6.24 0.09
N ARG A 296 13.15 7.34 0.71
CA ARG A 296 12.29 8.12 1.62
C ARG A 296 11.02 8.60 0.92
N SER A 297 11.16 9.14 -0.29
CA SER A 297 10.03 9.61 -1.10
C SER A 297 9.13 8.45 -1.50
N TYR A 298 9.71 7.30 -1.86
CA TYR A 298 8.95 6.07 -2.11
C TYR A 298 8.07 5.66 -0.93
N ILE A 299 8.60 5.69 0.30
CA ILE A 299 7.84 5.33 1.51
C ILE A 299 6.76 6.38 1.79
N ARG A 300 7.13 7.66 1.85
CA ARG A 300 6.18 8.75 2.11
C ARG A 300 5.04 8.74 1.10
N ASP A 301 5.36 8.66 -0.19
CA ASP A 301 4.35 8.71 -1.24
C ASP A 301 3.44 7.48 -1.20
N ASN A 302 3.89 6.34 -0.67
CA ASN A 302 3.03 5.17 -0.47
C ASN A 302 1.97 5.45 0.61
N VAL A 303 2.34 6.08 1.72
CA VAL A 303 1.38 6.52 2.74
C VAL A 303 0.36 7.47 2.12
N MET A 304 0.83 8.50 1.40
CA MET A 304 -0.05 9.46 0.74
C MET A 304 -0.98 8.80 -0.28
N TYR A 305 -0.47 7.84 -1.07
CA TYR A 305 -1.25 7.09 -2.06
C TYR A 305 -2.47 6.39 -1.44
N TRP A 306 -2.29 5.71 -0.31
CA TRP A 306 -3.41 5.05 0.38
C TRP A 306 -4.42 6.07 0.96
N LEU A 307 -3.94 7.17 1.52
CA LEU A 307 -4.82 8.22 2.05
C LEU A 307 -5.59 8.98 0.95
N GLU A 308 -4.96 9.24 -0.20
CA GLU A 308 -5.50 10.07 -1.28
C GLU A 308 -6.35 9.26 -2.26
N ASP A 309 -5.77 8.24 -2.90
CA ASP A 309 -6.42 7.52 -4.00
C ASP A 309 -7.50 6.54 -3.52
N PHE A 310 -7.37 6.06 -2.28
CA PHE A 310 -8.33 5.16 -1.63
C PHE A 310 -9.12 5.81 -0.50
N ARG A 311 -8.87 7.09 -0.19
CA ARG A 311 -9.57 7.83 0.86
C ARG A 311 -9.55 7.16 2.23
N LEU A 312 -8.50 6.38 2.53
CA LEU A 312 -8.35 5.82 3.86
C LEU A 312 -8.30 6.93 4.90
N ASP A 313 -8.74 6.61 6.11
CA ASP A 313 -8.96 7.53 7.22
C ASP A 313 -7.75 7.70 8.13
N GLY A 314 -6.76 6.86 7.91
CA GLY A 314 -5.49 6.92 8.59
C GLY A 314 -4.69 5.67 8.32
N HIS A 315 -3.58 5.56 9.04
CA HIS A 315 -2.72 4.39 8.97
C HIS A 315 -2.16 4.03 10.34
N ARG A 316 -1.82 2.77 10.51
CA ARG A 316 -0.92 2.28 11.57
C ARG A 316 0.40 1.89 10.90
N MET A 317 1.51 2.32 11.47
CA MET A 317 2.85 1.99 10.99
C MET A 317 3.49 0.95 11.89
N ASP A 318 3.67 -0.24 11.34
CA ASP A 318 4.26 -1.39 12.00
C ASP A 318 5.75 -1.20 12.28
N GLY A 319 6.21 -1.66 13.44
CA GLY A 319 7.62 -1.79 13.77
C GLY A 319 8.40 -0.50 13.66
N THR A 320 7.81 0.63 14.04
CA THR A 320 8.39 1.98 13.93
C THR A 320 9.75 2.06 14.65
N LYS A 321 9.91 1.29 15.73
CA LYS A 321 11.19 1.06 16.41
C LYS A 321 12.31 0.64 15.45
N TYR A 322 12.03 -0.31 14.55
CA TYR A 322 12.98 -0.81 13.57
C TYR A 322 13.12 0.11 12.34
N ILE A 323 12.39 1.22 12.28
CA ILE A 323 12.65 2.35 11.37
C ILE A 323 13.65 3.31 12.03
N ARG A 324 13.40 3.69 13.29
CA ARG A 324 14.20 4.69 14.00
C ARG A 324 15.42 4.15 14.74
N LYS A 325 15.58 2.83 14.91
CA LYS A 325 16.73 2.17 15.55
C LYS A 325 17.28 1.03 14.69
N VAL A 326 18.55 0.73 14.88
CA VAL A 326 19.21 -0.41 14.20
C VAL A 326 18.59 -1.75 14.63
N ASP A 327 18.28 -1.92 15.90
CA ASP A 327 17.60 -3.09 16.46
C ASP A 327 16.87 -2.71 17.76
N GLN A 328 16.38 -3.69 18.52
CA GLN A 328 15.63 -3.48 19.77
C GLN A 328 16.38 -2.56 20.77
N PHE A 329 17.70 -2.71 20.90
CA PHE A 329 18.53 -2.00 21.86
C PHE A 329 19.66 -1.17 21.22
N GLY A 330 19.77 -1.24 19.90
CA GLY A 330 20.80 -0.57 19.12
C GLY A 330 20.63 0.95 19.06
N PRO A 331 21.61 1.65 18.44
CA PRO A 331 21.56 3.09 18.28
C PRO A 331 20.42 3.54 17.37
N ASP A 332 20.07 4.83 17.48
CA ASP A 332 19.10 5.46 16.60
C ASP A 332 19.63 5.59 15.16
N ILE A 333 18.70 5.61 14.21
CA ILE A 333 18.90 5.95 12.80
C ILE A 333 18.28 7.34 12.59
N PRO A 334 19.07 8.43 12.57
CA PRO A 334 18.55 9.79 12.42
C PRO A 334 17.73 9.98 11.14
N GLU A 335 18.11 9.30 10.06
CA GLU A 335 17.36 9.32 8.81
C GLU A 335 16.03 8.58 8.94
N GLY A 336 15.95 7.52 9.74
CA GLY A 336 14.68 6.87 10.09
C GLY A 336 13.76 7.81 10.84
N TRP A 337 14.25 8.49 11.88
CA TRP A 337 13.46 9.46 12.65
C TRP A 337 12.93 10.61 11.79
N SER A 338 13.81 11.25 11.01
CA SER A 338 13.41 12.35 10.13
C SER A 338 12.50 11.90 8.98
N LEU A 339 12.52 10.62 8.60
CA LEU A 339 11.55 10.07 7.65
C LEU A 339 10.15 10.05 8.26
N LEU A 340 10.02 9.57 9.51
CA LEU A 340 8.74 9.55 10.23
C LEU A 340 8.18 10.98 10.37
N GLN A 341 9.03 11.94 10.76
CA GLN A 341 8.66 13.36 10.80
C GLN A 341 8.12 13.84 9.46
N TRP A 342 8.85 13.55 8.37
CA TRP A 342 8.45 14.01 7.05
C TRP A 342 7.14 13.38 6.56
N ILE A 343 6.87 12.13 6.93
CA ILE A 343 5.60 11.46 6.64
C ILE A 343 4.47 12.18 7.37
N ASN A 344 4.58 12.35 8.69
CA ASN A 344 3.53 12.98 9.49
C ASN A 344 3.30 14.45 9.10
N ASP A 345 4.37 15.24 8.87
CA ASP A 345 4.25 16.61 8.36
C ASP A 345 3.52 16.66 7.00
N SER A 346 3.72 15.66 6.14
CA SER A 346 3.05 15.59 4.83
C SER A 346 1.57 15.23 4.96
N VAL A 347 1.24 14.32 5.88
CA VAL A 347 -0.14 13.97 6.24
C VAL A 347 -0.84 15.21 6.83
N ASP A 348 -0.25 15.89 7.81
CA ASP A 348 -0.83 17.10 8.42
C ASP A 348 -1.07 18.21 7.39
N ALA A 349 -0.11 18.42 6.48
CA ALA A 349 -0.18 19.49 5.49
C ALA A 349 -1.29 19.31 4.45
N THR A 350 -1.69 18.06 4.13
CA THR A 350 -2.56 17.76 2.98
C THR A 350 -3.78 16.91 3.34
N GLN A 351 -3.72 16.18 4.45
CA GLN A 351 -4.67 15.19 4.93
C GLN A 351 -4.94 15.35 6.44
N GLY A 352 -4.82 16.55 7.03
CA GLY A 352 -4.83 16.77 8.49
C GLY A 352 -6.10 16.36 9.27
N SER A 353 -7.11 15.79 8.62
CA SER A 353 -8.22 15.10 9.31
C SER A 353 -7.93 13.62 9.59
N LYS A 354 -6.93 13.04 8.92
CA LYS A 354 -6.55 11.61 8.99
C LYS A 354 -5.71 11.36 10.23
N ILE A 355 -5.64 10.10 10.68
CA ILE A 355 -4.90 9.72 11.91
C ILE A 355 -3.69 8.85 11.56
N SER A 356 -2.53 9.19 12.11
CA SER A 356 -1.29 8.45 12.00
C SER A 356 -0.98 7.78 13.32
N ILE A 357 -0.98 6.44 13.32
CA ILE A 357 -0.72 5.62 14.51
C ILE A 357 0.62 4.92 14.33
N CYS A 358 1.43 4.82 15.37
CA CYS A 358 2.64 3.99 15.35
C CYS A 358 2.59 2.83 16.33
N GLU A 359 3.25 1.74 15.96
CA GLU A 359 3.66 0.69 16.89
C GLU A 359 5.17 0.75 17.08
N ASP A 360 5.59 1.01 18.32
CA ASP A 360 7.00 1.08 18.75
C ASP A 360 7.21 0.36 20.09
N LEU A 361 6.25 0.51 21.01
CA LEU A 361 6.16 -0.19 22.30
C LEU A 361 7.32 0.08 23.28
N ASP A 362 8.18 1.08 23.04
CA ASP A 362 9.18 1.55 24.02
C ASP A 362 8.63 2.59 25.02
N ASN A 363 7.35 2.94 24.94
CA ASN A 363 6.72 4.01 25.72
C ASN A 363 7.41 5.38 25.51
N ASN A 364 7.83 5.66 24.27
CA ASN A 364 8.53 6.89 23.92
C ASN A 364 7.53 8.01 23.61
N ALA A 365 7.33 8.93 24.57
CA ALA A 365 6.45 10.09 24.39
C ALA A 365 6.83 11.01 23.23
N TRP A 366 8.06 10.92 22.70
CA TRP A 366 8.49 11.71 21.55
C TRP A 366 7.94 11.21 20.22
N LEU A 367 7.36 10.01 20.17
CA LEU A 367 6.71 9.51 18.95
C LEU A 367 5.46 10.33 18.62
N THR A 368 4.68 10.68 19.64
CA THR A 368 3.42 11.43 19.50
C THR A 368 3.57 12.94 19.71
N LYS A 369 4.78 13.38 20.05
CA LYS A 369 5.08 14.81 20.17
C LYS A 369 5.20 15.44 18.78
N THR A 370 4.81 16.70 18.66
CA THR A 370 4.89 17.46 17.40
C THR A 370 6.31 17.51 16.82
N THR A 371 6.39 17.50 15.49
CA THR A 371 7.67 17.58 14.75
C THR A 371 8.43 18.88 15.04
N GLY A 372 7.72 20.00 15.18
CA GLY A 372 8.29 21.29 15.57
C GLY A 372 8.99 21.29 16.94
N ALA A 373 8.59 20.40 17.86
CA ALA A 373 9.27 20.20 19.13
C ALA A 373 10.41 19.18 19.06
N GLY A 374 10.61 18.53 17.90
CA GLY A 374 11.57 17.44 17.69
C GLY A 374 10.98 16.03 17.79
N GLY A 375 9.67 15.90 18.01
CA GLY A 375 8.97 14.61 18.03
C GLY A 375 8.78 14.00 16.64
N ALA A 376 8.28 12.78 16.56
CA ALA A 376 8.02 12.10 15.28
C ALA A 376 6.70 12.54 14.63
N GLY A 377 5.77 13.14 15.40
CA GLY A 377 4.52 13.70 14.89
C GLY A 377 3.38 12.72 14.68
N PHE A 378 3.42 11.51 15.24
CA PHE A 378 2.25 10.62 15.21
C PHE A 378 1.12 11.16 16.09
N ASP A 379 -0.12 10.85 15.75
CA ASP A 379 -1.28 11.25 16.54
C ASP A 379 -1.49 10.34 17.75
N ALA A 380 -1.18 9.05 17.60
CA ALA A 380 -1.25 8.07 18.68
C ALA A 380 -0.22 6.96 18.54
N GLN A 381 0.06 6.27 19.65
CA GLN A 381 0.90 5.07 19.66
C GLN A 381 0.22 3.92 20.40
N TRP A 382 0.51 2.69 19.98
CA TRP A 382 0.13 1.51 20.75
C TRP A 382 0.75 1.54 22.15
N ASP A 383 -0.07 1.28 23.17
CA ASP A 383 0.34 1.46 24.55
C ASP A 383 0.60 0.15 25.32
N ALA A 384 1.87 -0.22 25.38
CA ALA A 384 2.34 -1.33 26.19
C ALA A 384 2.10 -1.12 27.70
N GLN A 385 2.01 0.14 28.18
CA GLN A 385 1.75 0.44 29.59
C GLN A 385 0.32 0.06 30.01
N PHE A 386 -0.61 -0.01 29.06
CA PHE A 386 -1.96 -0.52 29.30
C PHE A 386 -2.01 -2.04 29.16
N TYR A 387 -1.53 -2.55 28.03
CA TYR A 387 -1.70 -3.94 27.66
C TYR A 387 -1.15 -4.93 28.71
N TRP A 388 0.14 -4.80 29.08
CA TRP A 388 0.79 -5.80 29.95
C TRP A 388 0.16 -5.89 31.35
N PRO A 389 -0.07 -4.77 32.07
CA PRO A 389 -0.71 -4.82 33.38
C PRO A 389 -2.15 -5.32 33.32
N VAL A 390 -2.92 -4.88 32.32
CA VAL A 390 -4.35 -5.21 32.22
C VAL A 390 -4.52 -6.69 31.89
N ARG A 391 -3.81 -7.21 30.88
CA ARG A 391 -3.89 -8.63 30.53
C ARG A 391 -3.47 -9.53 31.68
N SER A 392 -2.34 -9.23 32.33
CA SER A 392 -1.85 -10.04 33.46
C SER A 392 -2.86 -10.12 34.61
N ASN A 393 -3.57 -9.02 34.88
CA ASN A 393 -4.63 -8.98 35.88
C ASN A 393 -5.89 -9.75 35.46
N LEU A 394 -6.25 -9.71 34.18
CA LEU A 394 -7.43 -10.41 33.67
C LEU A 394 -7.25 -11.93 33.67
N ILE A 395 -6.06 -12.43 33.37
CA ILE A 395 -5.75 -13.88 33.37
C ILE A 395 -5.46 -14.44 34.77
N ALA A 396 -5.33 -13.58 35.79
CA ALA A 396 -5.10 -14.02 37.16
C ALA A 396 -6.30 -14.84 37.69
N ALA A 397 -6.02 -16.06 38.13
CA ALA A 397 -7.04 -17.01 38.55
C ALA A 397 -7.80 -16.55 39.82
N ASN A 398 -7.08 -15.96 40.78
CA ASN A 398 -7.66 -15.50 42.04
C ASN A 398 -7.63 -13.97 42.15
N ASP A 399 -8.64 -13.41 42.80
CA ASP A 399 -8.72 -11.95 43.04
C ASP A 399 -7.52 -11.43 43.86
N ALA A 400 -6.96 -12.24 44.75
CA ALA A 400 -5.81 -11.89 45.57
C ALA A 400 -4.50 -11.74 44.76
N ASP A 401 -4.43 -12.32 43.56
CA ASP A 401 -3.25 -12.27 42.69
C ASP A 401 -3.29 -11.04 41.76
N ARG A 402 -4.36 -10.23 41.82
CA ARG A 402 -4.53 -9.02 41.00
C ARG A 402 -3.79 -7.84 41.62
N ASP A 403 -3.01 -7.15 40.80
CA ASP A 403 -2.33 -5.91 41.16
C ASP A 403 -3.17 -4.69 40.74
N MET A 404 -4.00 -4.22 41.67
CA MET A 404 -4.84 -3.04 41.46
C MET A 404 -4.03 -1.74 41.35
N ASN A 405 -2.79 -1.69 41.87
CA ASN A 405 -1.92 -0.53 41.65
C ASN A 405 -1.41 -0.50 40.21
N ALA A 406 -1.10 -1.66 39.63
CA ALA A 406 -0.73 -1.76 38.23
C ALA A 406 -1.90 -1.38 37.30
N ILE A 407 -3.14 -1.79 37.62
CA ILE A 407 -4.35 -1.33 36.91
C ILE A 407 -4.53 0.18 36.99
N ARG A 408 -4.40 0.75 38.20
CA ARG A 408 -4.43 2.21 38.38
C ARG A 408 -3.37 2.90 37.53
N GLY A 409 -2.15 2.36 37.49
CA GLY A 409 -1.06 2.87 36.66
C GLY A 409 -1.40 2.85 35.16
N ALA A 410 -1.91 1.72 34.67
CA ALA A 410 -2.33 1.55 33.27
C ALA A 410 -3.44 2.53 32.86
N ILE A 411 -4.45 2.73 33.72
CA ILE A 411 -5.56 3.66 33.44
C ILE A 411 -5.07 5.12 33.41
N LEU A 412 -4.19 5.50 34.35
CA LEU A 412 -3.73 6.88 34.50
C LEU A 412 -2.57 7.26 33.58
N ALA A 413 -1.95 6.31 32.88
CA ALA A 413 -0.88 6.57 31.93
C ALA A 413 -1.35 7.54 30.82
N ASN A 414 -0.42 8.35 30.31
CA ASN A 414 -0.64 9.25 29.18
C ASN A 414 0.70 9.58 28.55
N TYR A 415 0.66 9.97 27.28
CA TYR A 415 1.80 10.58 26.60
C TYR A 415 1.52 12.09 26.54
N ASN A 416 2.53 12.91 26.81
CA ASN A 416 2.44 14.37 26.72
C ASN A 416 1.24 15.02 27.44
N SER A 417 0.74 14.42 28.54
CA SER A 417 -0.48 14.85 29.26
C SER A 417 -1.79 14.71 28.47
N ASP A 418 -1.79 13.90 27.41
CA ASP A 418 -2.97 13.56 26.62
C ASP A 418 -3.20 12.03 26.62
N ALA A 419 -4.41 11.62 27.00
CA ALA A 419 -4.79 10.21 27.02
C ALA A 419 -5.14 9.68 25.63
N PHE A 420 -5.42 10.56 24.65
CA PHE A 420 -5.81 10.19 23.29
C PHE A 420 -4.61 9.96 22.35
N GLU A 421 -3.39 10.25 22.81
CA GLU A 421 -2.15 9.82 22.15
C GLU A 421 -1.87 8.31 22.31
N ARG A 422 -2.84 7.55 22.86
CA ARG A 422 -2.73 6.12 23.16
C ARG A 422 -3.79 5.33 22.40
N ILE A 423 -3.37 4.24 21.76
CA ILE A 423 -4.25 3.14 21.39
C ILE A 423 -4.14 2.08 22.48
N ILE A 424 -5.21 1.91 23.25
CA ILE A 424 -5.32 0.89 24.29
C ILE A 424 -6.08 -0.32 23.78
N TYR A 425 -5.62 -1.51 24.13
CA TYR A 425 -6.23 -2.77 23.73
C TYR A 425 -5.93 -3.85 24.77
N THR A 426 -6.74 -4.89 24.78
CA THR A 426 -6.55 -6.09 25.59
C THR A 426 -5.96 -7.24 24.78
N GLU A 427 -6.16 -7.21 23.45
CA GLU A 427 -5.69 -8.19 22.48
C GLU A 427 -5.38 -7.48 21.15
N SER A 428 -4.24 -7.79 20.57
CA SER A 428 -3.89 -7.54 19.16
C SER A 428 -3.73 -8.90 18.46
N HIS A 429 -3.58 -8.91 17.15
CA HIS A 429 -3.29 -10.14 16.41
C HIS A 429 -1.98 -10.84 16.86
N ASP A 430 -0.93 -10.08 17.22
CA ASP A 430 0.35 -10.64 17.71
C ASP A 430 0.18 -11.37 19.06
N GLU A 431 -0.70 -10.83 19.91
CA GLU A 431 -0.83 -11.25 21.31
C GLU A 431 -1.68 -12.51 21.49
N VAL A 432 -2.33 -12.96 20.41
CA VAL A 432 -3.20 -14.13 20.37
C VAL A 432 -2.73 -15.18 19.36
N ALA A 433 -1.48 -15.04 18.88
CA ALA A 433 -0.84 -15.95 17.95
C ALA A 433 0.53 -16.41 18.45
N ASN A 434 1.31 -17.13 17.62
CA ASN A 434 2.69 -17.53 17.92
C ASN A 434 2.89 -18.26 19.26
N GLY A 435 1.95 -19.16 19.61
CA GLY A 435 1.98 -19.90 20.88
C GLY A 435 1.26 -19.21 22.03
N GLN A 436 0.74 -18.00 21.81
CA GLN A 436 -0.23 -17.35 22.70
C GLN A 436 -1.66 -17.76 22.34
N SER A 437 -2.61 -17.37 23.19
CA SER A 437 -4.02 -17.66 23.03
C SER A 437 -4.87 -16.43 23.28
N ARG A 438 -6.10 -16.46 22.78
CA ARG A 438 -7.09 -15.44 23.12
C ARG A 438 -7.36 -15.42 24.61
N MET A 439 -7.72 -14.26 25.13
CA MET A 439 -7.94 -13.98 26.54
C MET A 439 -8.88 -14.98 27.23
N PRO A 440 -10.02 -15.39 26.66
CA PRO A 440 -10.87 -16.40 27.30
C PRO A 440 -10.19 -17.76 27.52
N GLU A 441 -9.30 -18.16 26.60
CA GLU A 441 -8.52 -19.40 26.71
C GLU A 441 -7.36 -19.23 27.71
N ALA A 442 -6.74 -18.06 27.76
CA ALA A 442 -5.71 -17.74 28.75
C ALA A 442 -6.28 -17.68 30.19
N ILE A 443 -7.51 -17.21 30.37
CA ILE A 443 -8.21 -17.16 31.67
C ILE A 443 -8.52 -18.57 32.18
N TRP A 444 -9.03 -19.44 31.31
CA TRP A 444 -9.33 -20.82 31.66
C TRP A 444 -9.08 -21.76 30.48
N PRO A 445 -7.88 -22.38 30.44
CA PRO A 445 -7.53 -23.31 29.37
C PRO A 445 -8.54 -24.44 29.21
N GLY A 446 -8.93 -24.72 27.97
CA GLY A 446 -9.93 -25.70 27.58
C GLY A 446 -11.39 -25.29 27.84
N ASN A 447 -11.63 -24.10 28.39
CA ASN A 447 -12.96 -23.63 28.80
C ASN A 447 -13.29 -22.21 28.30
N ALA A 448 -12.64 -21.75 27.22
CA ALA A 448 -12.81 -20.40 26.65
C ALA A 448 -14.27 -19.98 26.35
N SER A 449 -15.18 -20.93 26.15
CA SER A 449 -16.60 -20.65 25.89
C SER A 449 -17.43 -20.40 27.16
N SER A 450 -16.88 -20.68 28.34
CA SER A 450 -17.53 -20.54 29.63
C SER A 450 -17.86 -19.09 29.96
N LEU A 451 -18.87 -18.86 30.80
CA LEU A 451 -19.18 -17.52 31.31
C LEU A 451 -18.01 -16.94 32.11
N TYR A 452 -17.25 -17.81 32.80
CA TYR A 452 -16.08 -17.40 33.57
C TYR A 452 -14.96 -16.84 32.69
N SER A 453 -14.75 -17.43 31.51
CA SER A 453 -13.74 -16.99 30.54
C SER A 453 -14.16 -15.76 29.74
N LYS A 454 -15.46 -15.48 29.62
CA LYS A 454 -16.03 -14.35 28.86
C LYS A 454 -16.28 -13.09 29.70
N LYS A 455 -15.76 -13.06 30.93
CA LYS A 455 -15.94 -11.96 31.89
C LYS A 455 -15.59 -10.60 31.31
#